data_AF-A0A6A5T8U0-F1
#
_entry.id   AF-A0A6A5T8U0-F1
#
_cell.length_a   1.000
_cell.length_b   1.000
_cell.length_c   1.000
_cell.angle_alpha   90.00
_cell.angle_beta   90.00
_cell.angle_gamma   90.00
#
_symmetry.space_group_name_H-M   'P 1'
#
loop_
_entity.id
_entity.type
_entity.pdbx_description
1 polymer ?
#
loop_
_entity_poly.entity_id
_entity_poly.type
_entity_poly.pdbx_seq_one_letter_code
_entity_poly.pdbx_strand_id
1 'polypeptide(L)' 'MIQANKRVNSLGIASKELVGRIQEKDINKLKSSAQRVPLQRCQRWTCDLLEDIERKGLITAGWTAHFRGRIEPSPHE' A
#
# COMPACT_ATOMS: atom_id res chain seq x y z
N MET A 1 1.79 -8.73 10.14
CA MET A 1 2.13 -9.77 9.16
C MET A 1 1.05 -9.79 8.08
N ILE A 2 1.41 -9.77 6.79
CA ILE A 2 0.42 -9.86 5.70
C ILE A 2 -0.16 -11.28 5.75
N GLN A 3 -1.46 -11.40 6.04
CA GLN A 3 -2.11 -12.69 6.14
C GLN A 3 -2.34 -13.24 4.72
N ALA A 4 -1.68 -14.35 4.38
CA ALA A 4 -1.92 -15.05 3.13
C ALA A 4 -3.40 -15.45 3.02
N ASN A 5 -3.99 -15.33 1.83
CA ASN A 5 -5.37 -15.72 1.50
C ASN A 5 -6.51 -14.92 2.19
N LYS A 6 -6.22 -13.81 2.89
CA LYS A 6 -7.29 -12.93 3.39
C LYS A 6 -7.96 -12.21 2.23
N ARG A 7 -9.27 -12.44 2.04
CA ARG A 7 -10.05 -11.78 0.98
C ARG A 7 -10.16 -10.27 1.23
N VAL A 8 -9.98 -9.48 0.17
CA VAL A 8 -10.20 -8.02 0.15
C VAL A 8 -11.68 -7.64 0.35
N ASN A 9 -12.60 -8.61 0.34
CA ASN A 9 -14.01 -8.45 0.69
C ASN A 9 -14.33 -9.24 1.97
N SER A 10 -13.47 -9.18 2.99
CA SER A 10 -13.79 -9.77 4.30
C SER A 10 -14.70 -8.85 5.11
N LEU A 11 -15.58 -9.43 5.95
CA LEU A 11 -16.44 -8.70 6.89
C LEU A 11 -15.67 -7.76 7.84
N GLY A 12 -14.36 -7.97 8.02
CA GLY A 12 -13.50 -7.11 8.83
C GLY A 12 -12.96 -5.86 8.13
N ILE A 13 -13.40 -5.53 6.92
CA ILE A 13 -13.01 -4.30 6.22
C ILE A 13 -14.10 -3.25 6.43
N ALA A 14 -13.81 -2.23 7.22
CA ALA A 14 -14.76 -1.17 7.54
C ALA A 14 -15.05 -0.25 6.34
N SER A 15 -14.04 0.05 5.52
CA SER A 15 -14.17 0.96 4.37
C SER A 15 -13.12 0.67 3.30
N LYS A 16 -13.31 1.25 2.11
CA LYS A 16 -12.34 1.26 1.02
C LYS A 16 -12.25 2.65 0.45
N GLU A 17 -11.03 3.09 0.17
CA GLU A 17 -10.75 4.37 -0.48
C GLU A 17 -10.01 4.10 -1.79
N LEU A 18 -10.44 4.75 -2.87
CA LEU A 18 -9.80 4.60 -4.18
C LEU A 18 -8.53 5.45 -4.23
N VAL A 19 -7.38 4.79 -4.17
CA VAL A 19 -6.05 5.43 -4.22
C VAL A 19 -5.66 5.88 -5.64
N GLY A 20 -6.07 5.13 -6.66
CA GLY A 20 -5.77 5.47 -8.05
C GLY A 20 -6.16 4.38 -9.04
N ARG A 21 -6.01 4.70 -10.33
CA ARG A 21 -6.20 3.75 -11.43
C ARG A 21 -4.87 3.53 -12.14
N ILE A 22 -4.41 2.29 -12.16
CA ILE A 22 -3.16 1.91 -12.82
C ILE A 22 -3.50 1.38 -14.20
N GLN A 23 -2.86 1.93 -15.23
CA GLN A 23 -3.03 1.43 -16.60
C GLN A 23 -2.36 0.07 -16.75
N GLU A 24 -2.88 -0.78 -17.64
CA GLU A 24 -2.36 -2.15 -17.84
C GLU A 24 -0.86 -2.16 -18.19
N LYS A 25 -0.43 -1.19 -19.01
CA LYS A 25 0.99 -0.99 -19.38
C LYS A 25 1.92 -0.74 -18.19
N ASP A 26 1.38 -0.27 -17.07
CA ASP A 26 2.13 0.11 -15.87
C ASP A 26 2.07 -0.95 -14.76
N ILE A 27 1.35 -2.06 -14.96
CA ILE A 27 1.23 -3.15 -13.96
C ILE A 27 2.61 -3.68 -13.53
N ASN A 28 3.54 -3.84 -14.47
CA ASN A 28 4.87 -4.35 -14.14
C ASN A 28 5.69 -3.36 -13.30
N LYS A 29 5.44 -2.05 -13.42
CA LYS A 29 6.06 -1.04 -12.55
C LYS A 29 5.55 -1.17 -11.13
N LEU A 30 4.24 -1.36 -10.95
CA LEU A 30 3.64 -1.63 -9.63
C LEU A 30 4.21 -2.91 -8.99
N LYS A 31 4.25 -4.02 -9.75
CA LYS A 31 4.80 -5.29 -9.26
C LYS A 31 6.25 -5.15 -8.84
N SER A 32 7.07 -4.49 -9.66
CA SER A 32 8.47 -4.22 -9.35
C SER A 32 8.61 -3.34 -8.10
N SER A 33 7.78 -2.31 -7.93
CA SER A 33 7.72 -1.51 -6.72
C SER A 33 7.42 -2.36 -5.49
N ALA A 34 6.37 -3.18 -5.53
CA ALA A 34 5.96 -4.04 -4.42
C ALA A 34 7.05 -5.06 -4.03
N GLN A 35 7.77 -5.61 -5.00
CA GLN A 35 8.87 -6.55 -4.75
C GLN A 35 10.11 -5.90 -4.12
N ARG A 36 10.31 -4.59 -4.31
CA ARG A 36 11.45 -3.86 -3.76
C ARG A 36 11.25 -3.41 -2.32
N VAL A 37 10.00 -3.30 -1.86
CA VAL A 37 9.70 -2.92 -0.47
C VAL A 37 10.02 -4.09 0.46
N PRO A 38 10.92 -3.93 1.45
CA PRO A 38 11.27 -4.98 2.40
C PRO A 38 10.05 -5.50 3.16
N LEU A 39 10.02 -6.81 3.46
CA LEU A 39 8.95 -7.40 4.26
C LEU A 39 8.97 -6.83 5.68
N GLN A 40 7.84 -6.26 6.11
CA GLN A 40 7.68 -5.60 7.41
C GLN A 40 6.21 -5.56 7.84
N ARG A 41 5.87 -4.74 8.85
CA ARG A 41 4.47 -4.48 9.23
C ARG A 41 3.68 -3.97 8.02
N CYS A 42 2.47 -4.51 7.83
CA CYS A 42 1.66 -4.24 6.64
C CYS A 42 1.39 -2.75 6.42
N GLN A 43 1.09 -2.01 7.49
CA GLN A 43 0.83 -0.57 7.41
C GLN A 43 2.05 0.21 6.88
N ARG A 44 3.26 -0.12 7.37
CA ARG A 44 4.52 0.47 6.87
C ARG A 44 4.82 0.04 5.45
N TRP A 45 4.71 -1.27 5.16
CA TRP A 45 4.90 -1.82 3.82
C TRP A 45 4.00 -1.13 2.79
N THR A 46 2.72 -0.92 3.13
CA THR A 46 1.78 -0.22 2.26
C THR A 46 2.18 1.24 2.07
N CYS A 47 2.59 1.95 3.12
CA CYS A 47 3.03 3.34 3.00
C CYS A 47 4.29 3.48 2.12
N ASP A 48 5.27 2.59 2.28
CA ASP A 48 6.50 2.61 1.47
C ASP A 48 6.23 2.25 0.01
N LEU A 49 5.28 1.34 -0.24
CA LEU A 49 4.81 1.06 -1.60
C LEU A 49 4.13 2.28 -2.20
N LEU A 50 3.21 2.93 -1.47
CA LEU A 50 2.52 4.15 -1.91
C LEU A 50 3.51 5.25 -2.27
N GLU A 51 4.54 5.45 -1.45
CA GLU A 51 5.59 6.44 -1.69
C GLU A 51 6.32 6.20 -3.01
N ASP A 52 6.71 4.96 -3.28
CA ASP A 52 7.42 4.63 -4.51
C ASP A 52 6.53 4.79 -5.76
N ILE A 53 5.25 4.39 -5.68
CA ILE A 53 4.34 4.50 -6.83
C ILE A 53 3.85 5.94 -7.05
N GLU A 54 3.73 6.77 -6.02
CA GLU A 54 3.52 8.21 -6.13
C GLU A 54 4.71 8.89 -6.81
N ARG A 55 5.93 8.60 -6.35
CA ARG A 55 7.16 9.15 -6.95
C ARG A 55 7.30 8.78 -8.43
N LYS A 56 6.80 7.61 -8.82
CA LYS A 56 6.77 7.14 -10.21
C LYS A 56 5.60 7.69 -11.03
N GLY A 57 4.72 8.49 -10.43
CA GLY A 57 3.55 9.08 -11.08
C GLY A 57 2.48 8.05 -11.46
N LEU A 58 2.44 6.89 -10.80
CA LEU A 58 1.42 5.85 -11.07
C LEU A 58 0.08 6.18 -10.42
N ILE A 59 0.09 7.01 -9.38
CA ILE A 59 -1.09 7.53 -8.68
C ILE A 59 -0.87 9.01 -8.34
N THR A 60 -1.94 9.72 -7.98
CA THR A 60 -1.87 11.10 -7.50
C THR A 60 -1.06 11.17 -6.20
N ALA A 61 -0.26 12.23 -6.02
CA ALA A 61 0.50 12.44 -4.79
C ALA A 61 -0.42 12.73 -3.59
N GLY A 62 0.01 12.33 -2.38
CA GLY A 62 -0.61 12.69 -1.11
C GLY A 62 -1.22 11.53 -0.32
N TRP A 63 -1.39 10.36 -0.92
CA TRP A 63 -1.83 9.14 -0.24
C TRP A 63 -0.79 8.64 0.77
N THR A 64 0.49 8.72 0.45
CA THR A 64 1.57 8.37 1.39
C THR A 64 1.44 9.16 2.68
N ALA A 65 1.31 10.48 2.58
CA ALA A 65 1.16 11.36 3.74
C ALA A 65 -0.14 11.04 4.50
N HIS A 66 -1.24 10.82 3.76
CA HIS A 66 -2.55 10.48 4.33
C HIS A 66 -2.52 9.20 5.18
N PHE A 67 -1.86 8.14 4.71
CA PHE A 67 -1.81 6.86 5.41
C PHE A 67 -0.70 6.76 6.45
N ARG A 68 0.44 7.45 6.27
CA ARG A 68 1.51 7.48 7.28
C ARG A 68 1.01 8.00 8.63
N GLY A 69 0.15 9.02 8.63
CA GLY A 69 -0.47 9.55 9.85
C GLY A 69 -1.47 8.61 10.53
N ARG A 70 -1.85 7.50 9.88
CA ARG A 70 -2.80 6.49 10.36
C ARG A 70 -2.12 5.17 10.75
N ILE A 71 -0.79 5.11 10.73
CA ILE A 71 -0.06 3.92 11.18
C ILE A 71 -0.29 3.76 12.68
N GLU A 72 -0.86 2.64 13.08
CA GLU A 72 -1.08 2.34 14.49
C GLU A 72 0.25 2.01 15.17
N PRO A 73 0.51 2.55 16.38
CA PRO A 73 1.68 2.18 17.16
C PRO A 73 1.63 0.69 17.48
N SER A 74 2.78 0.04 17.43
CA SER A 74 2.91 -1.37 17.82
C SER A 74 3.97 -1.50 18.90
N PRO A 75 3.70 -2.25 19.98
CA PRO A 75 4.68 -2.50 21.03
C PRO A 75 5.81 -3.46 20.59
N HIS A 76 5.69 -4.06 19.41
CA HIS A 76 6.64 -5.03 18.85
C HIS A 76 7.35 -4.51 17.60
N GLU A 77 7.69 -3.23 17.58
CA GLU A 77 8.49 -2.63 16.49
C GLU A 77 9.99 -2.75 16.69
#